data_AF-A0A8H5LGX4-F1
#
_entry.id   AF-A0A8H5LGX4-F1
#
_cell.length_a   1.000
_cell.length_b   1.000
_cell.length_c   1.000
_cell.angle_alpha   90.00
_cell.angle_beta   90.00
_cell.angle_gamma   90.00
#
_symmetry.space_group_name_H-M   'P 1'
#
loop_
_entity.id
_entity.type
_entity.pdbx_description
1 polymer ?
#
loop_
_entity_poly.entity_id
_entity_poly.type
_entity_poly.pdbx_seq_one_letter_code
_entity_poly.pdbx_strand_id
1 'polypeptide(L)'
;MARKPQNCRDRRAYAEKHVYEERMKEAIDAVNVGTHTAGAASKEFKVSEQTLRDRHTGRHAAWHEAASKQQKLSPAQEATLVEWVIHQTAAGNPVDCAQIIAYAAQLVPNKKIGKNWLEQFPDGEPSEASVTIESLVDDSDNDDLDDDFVPPELNEEGTSQAPRLGEEVNYPDMEDTVGGDMHRDGAPIGYLTRSRSILTRPELEKLGETVGKFANVPMPADEAKSHEELLSDIRKLQGTVSMLAEAVHSQEAQIHAANSHCTIIKRQLELSQIRLQNTKKKKERGSTKIKARFITLPSLKAAFYAEDAMRAEKERQEVIRLTEKEAHDVLIEQRITEESASRVFTSLTSYKTKFDLCMLARALHLNDVATNTALIDQIRAHLKENETELKKNPRFQGLF
;
A
#
# COMPACT_ATOMS: atom_id res chain seq x y z
N MET A 1 -8.90 -18.19 0.42
CA MET A 1 -8.45 -18.38 1.82
C MET A 1 -7.73 -17.11 2.26
N ALA A 2 -8.03 -16.55 3.44
CA ALA A 2 -7.27 -15.39 3.94
C ALA A 2 -5.82 -15.81 4.22
N ARG A 3 -4.85 -15.28 3.45
CA ARG A 3 -3.43 -15.45 3.74
C ARG A 3 -3.20 -14.94 5.16
N LYS A 4 -2.68 -15.80 6.04
CA LYS A 4 -2.25 -15.36 7.37
C LYS A 4 -1.20 -14.26 7.15
N PRO A 5 -1.25 -13.14 7.89
CA PRO A 5 -0.22 -12.12 7.80
C PRO A 5 1.14 -12.79 8.06
N GLN A 6 2.02 -12.69 7.06
CA GLN A 6 3.35 -13.33 7.01
C GLN A 6 4.13 -13.08 8.32
N ASN A 7 3.97 -11.87 8.87
CA ASN A 7 4.59 -11.36 10.09
C ASN A 7 4.43 -12.22 11.37
N CYS A 8 3.35 -12.99 11.53
CA CYS A 8 3.20 -13.83 12.74
C CYS A 8 4.04 -15.12 12.68
N ARG A 9 4.43 -15.58 11.48
CA ARG A 9 5.28 -16.77 11.33
C ARG A 9 6.75 -16.45 11.59
N ASP A 10 7.18 -15.25 11.25
CA ASP A 10 8.60 -14.88 11.30
C ASP A 10 9.09 -14.64 12.74
N ARG A 11 8.31 -13.98 13.61
CA ARG A 11 8.70 -13.81 15.02
C ARG A 11 8.85 -15.12 15.79
N ARG A 12 7.98 -16.10 15.52
CA ARG A 12 8.09 -17.43 16.15
C ARG A 12 9.31 -18.19 15.63
N ALA A 13 9.60 -18.11 14.33
CA ALA A 13 10.80 -18.69 13.75
C ALA A 13 12.08 -18.03 14.31
N TYR A 14 12.05 -16.73 14.60
CA TYR A 14 13.19 -16.02 15.20
C TYR A 14 13.45 -16.44 16.66
N ALA A 15 12.40 -16.51 17.49
CA ALA A 15 12.54 -16.98 18.87
C ALA A 15 13.04 -18.44 18.93
N GLU A 16 12.54 -19.30 18.03
CA GLU A 16 13.01 -20.69 17.92
C GLU A 16 14.47 -20.78 17.44
N LYS A 17 14.93 -19.84 16.60
CA LYS A 17 16.35 -19.74 16.18
C LYS A 17 17.28 -19.34 17.33
N HIS A 18 16.90 -18.36 18.16
CA HIS A 18 17.72 -17.95 19.30
C HIS A 18 17.94 -19.11 20.29
N VAL A 19 16.84 -19.78 20.65
CA VAL A 19 16.87 -20.97 21.53
C VAL A 19 17.64 -22.14 20.88
N TYR A 20 17.68 -22.23 19.55
CA TYR A 20 18.51 -23.22 18.85
C TYR A 20 20.01 -22.89 18.94
N GLU A 21 20.39 -21.61 18.78
CA GLU A 21 21.78 -21.17 18.85
C GLU A 21 22.36 -21.32 20.27
N GLU A 22 21.58 -21.03 21.32
CA GLU A 22 21.98 -21.28 22.71
C GLU A 22 22.25 -22.77 22.95
N ARG A 23 21.32 -23.64 22.55
CA ARG A 23 21.50 -25.10 22.63
C ARG A 23 22.70 -25.60 21.83
N MET A 24 22.98 -24.98 20.68
CA MET A 24 24.17 -25.30 19.88
C MET A 24 25.45 -24.90 20.61
N LYS A 25 25.47 -23.76 21.30
CA LYS A 25 26.62 -23.30 22.08
C LYS A 25 26.88 -24.22 23.27
N GLU A 26 25.85 -24.55 24.04
CA GLU A 26 25.94 -25.52 25.16
C GLU A 26 26.44 -26.89 24.68
N ALA A 27 25.96 -27.35 23.52
CA ALA A 27 26.42 -28.61 22.92
C ALA A 27 27.90 -28.57 22.51
N ILE A 28 28.38 -27.46 21.94
CA ILE A 28 29.79 -27.28 21.59
C ILE A 28 30.65 -27.28 22.87
N ASP A 29 30.23 -26.58 23.91
CA ASP A 29 30.93 -26.51 25.19
C ASP A 29 31.01 -27.90 25.86
N ALA A 30 29.91 -28.66 25.86
CA ALA A 30 29.88 -30.02 26.39
C ALA A 30 30.86 -30.98 25.68
N VAL A 31 31.04 -30.83 24.36
CA VAL A 31 32.01 -31.60 23.56
C VAL A 31 33.44 -31.12 23.86
N ASN A 32 33.68 -29.82 23.96
CA ASN A 32 35.00 -29.25 24.29
C ASN A 32 35.52 -29.71 25.66
N VAL A 33 34.65 -29.78 26.67
CA VAL A 33 34.99 -30.29 28.02
C VAL A 33 35.21 -31.81 28.01
N GLY A 34 34.74 -32.52 26.97
CA GLY A 34 34.80 -33.97 26.88
C GLY A 34 33.73 -34.69 27.70
N THR A 35 32.70 -33.98 28.17
CA THR A 35 31.55 -34.56 28.90
C THR A 35 30.68 -35.42 27.99
N HIS A 36 30.57 -35.06 26.72
CA HIS A 36 29.76 -35.74 25.72
C HIS A 36 30.55 -35.94 24.43
N THR A 37 30.31 -37.06 23.74
CA THR A 37 30.68 -37.18 22.33
C THR A 37 29.71 -36.36 21.48
N ALA A 38 30.09 -35.95 20.27
CA ALA A 38 29.23 -35.14 19.39
C ALA A 38 27.84 -35.77 19.16
N GLY A 39 27.77 -37.10 19.01
CA GLY A 39 26.49 -37.81 18.85
C GLY A 39 25.64 -37.85 20.13
N ALA A 40 26.27 -37.88 21.31
CA ALA A 40 25.56 -37.81 22.58
C ALA A 40 25.02 -36.38 22.85
N ALA A 41 25.86 -35.36 22.63
CA ALA A 41 25.47 -33.96 22.77
C ALA A 41 24.34 -33.57 21.79
N SER A 42 24.40 -34.04 20.54
CA SER A 42 23.33 -33.82 19.56
C SER A 42 21.96 -34.28 20.06
N LYS A 43 21.89 -35.45 20.71
CA LYS A 43 20.65 -36.01 21.25
C LYS A 43 20.16 -35.25 22.48
N GLU A 44 21.07 -34.91 23.39
CA GLU A 44 20.77 -34.21 24.65
C GLU A 44 20.23 -32.80 24.38
N PHE A 45 20.96 -32.00 23.60
CA PHE A 45 20.61 -30.61 23.30
C PHE A 45 19.64 -30.46 22.12
N LYS A 46 19.25 -31.58 21.48
CA LYS A 46 18.35 -31.64 20.32
C LYS A 46 18.81 -30.71 19.18
N VAL A 47 20.09 -30.85 18.81
CA VAL A 47 20.73 -30.15 17.68
C VAL A 47 21.20 -31.15 16.63
N SER A 48 21.35 -30.73 15.37
CA SER A 48 21.85 -31.63 14.31
C SER A 48 23.31 -32.02 14.56
N GLU A 49 23.60 -33.33 14.60
CA GLU A 49 24.95 -33.86 14.85
C GLU A 49 25.96 -33.36 13.81
N GLN A 50 25.57 -33.34 12.53
CA GLN A 50 26.46 -32.88 11.46
C GLN A 50 26.81 -31.40 11.63
N THR A 51 25.81 -30.55 11.95
CA THR A 51 26.03 -29.12 12.19
C THR A 51 26.91 -28.88 13.41
N LEU A 52 26.70 -29.66 14.47
CA LEU A 52 27.53 -29.60 15.67
C LEU A 52 29.00 -29.95 15.36
N ARG A 53 29.25 -31.04 14.62
CA ARG A 53 30.62 -31.41 14.20
C ARG A 53 31.26 -30.35 13.30
N ASP A 54 30.53 -29.84 12.32
CA ASP A 54 31.05 -28.83 11.40
C ASP A 54 31.35 -27.51 12.13
N ARG A 55 30.55 -27.10 13.12
CA ARG A 55 30.85 -25.93 13.96
C ARG A 55 31.99 -26.16 14.94
N HIS A 56 32.02 -27.30 15.62
CA HIS A 56 33.10 -27.66 16.55
C HIS A 56 34.47 -27.74 15.84
N THR A 57 34.51 -28.21 14.60
CA THR A 57 35.73 -28.23 13.77
C THR A 57 36.06 -26.90 13.10
N GLY A 58 35.22 -25.86 13.29
CA GLY A 58 35.38 -24.55 12.67
C GLY A 58 35.08 -24.51 11.17
N ARG A 59 34.53 -25.58 10.58
CA ARG A 59 34.11 -25.59 9.17
C ARG A 59 32.93 -24.65 8.93
N HIS A 60 31.99 -24.58 9.87
CA HIS A 60 30.86 -23.64 9.83
C HIS A 60 30.99 -22.61 10.95
N ALA A 61 30.80 -21.34 10.60
CA ALA A 61 30.66 -20.26 11.55
C ALA A 61 29.29 -20.29 12.23
N ALA A 62 29.14 -19.60 13.36
CA ALA A 62 27.83 -19.37 13.93
C ALA A 62 26.95 -18.58 12.94
N TRP A 63 25.63 -18.74 13.03
CA TRP A 63 24.74 -18.12 12.03
C TRP A 63 24.90 -16.59 11.97
N HIS A 64 25.07 -15.94 13.12
CA HIS A 64 25.32 -14.49 13.20
C HIS A 64 26.65 -14.08 12.55
N GLU A 65 27.71 -14.87 12.71
CA GLU A 65 29.01 -14.62 12.06
C GLU A 65 28.94 -14.82 10.55
N ALA A 66 28.22 -15.86 10.10
CA ALA A 66 27.98 -16.10 8.68
C ALA A 66 27.15 -14.97 8.05
N ALA A 67 26.12 -14.49 8.76
CA ALA A 67 25.29 -13.37 8.35
C ALA A 67 26.07 -12.05 8.34
N SER A 68 26.96 -11.82 9.31
CA SER A 68 27.82 -10.62 9.36
C SER A 68 28.70 -10.48 8.11
N LYS A 69 29.21 -11.60 7.56
CA LYS A 69 29.96 -11.59 6.28
C LYS A 69 29.10 -11.21 5.07
N GLN A 70 27.79 -11.39 5.17
CA GLN A 70 26.83 -11.03 4.11
C GLN A 70 26.30 -9.59 4.27
N GLN A 71 26.55 -8.94 5.41
CA GLN A 71 26.14 -7.54 5.61
C GLN A 71 26.86 -6.63 4.61
N LYS A 72 26.06 -5.82 3.92
CA LYS A 72 26.58 -4.86 2.92
C LYS A 72 27.22 -3.65 3.59
N LEU A 73 26.60 -3.19 4.68
CA LEU A 73 27.09 -2.10 5.53
C LEU A 73 27.81 -2.69 6.74
N SER A 74 28.83 -1.97 7.21
CA SER A 74 29.43 -2.22 8.50
C SER A 74 28.50 -1.75 9.63
N PRO A 75 28.62 -2.30 10.85
CA PRO A 75 27.80 -1.88 11.99
C PRO A 75 27.81 -0.36 12.24
N ALA A 76 28.96 0.30 12.04
CA ALA A 76 29.08 1.74 12.16
C ALA A 76 28.26 2.50 11.10
N GLN A 77 28.26 2.01 9.86
CA GLN A 77 27.46 2.61 8.79
C GLN A 77 25.96 2.35 8.98
N GLU A 78 25.57 1.18 9.48
CA GLU A 78 24.18 0.89 9.84
C GLU A 78 23.70 1.85 10.95
N ALA A 79 24.54 2.11 11.96
CA ALA A 79 24.23 3.09 13.00
C ALA A 79 24.04 4.51 12.43
N THR A 80 24.91 4.95 11.51
CA THR A 80 24.75 6.25 10.83
C THR A 80 23.47 6.32 9.99
N LEU A 81 23.10 5.23 9.30
CA LEU A 81 21.85 5.15 8.55
C LEU A 81 20.64 5.29 9.47
N VAL A 82 20.63 4.57 10.60
CA VAL A 82 19.55 4.63 11.60
C VAL A 82 19.45 6.03 12.21
N GLU A 83 20.57 6.63 12.60
CA GLU A 83 20.61 8.00 13.14
C GLU A 83 20.04 9.01 12.12
N TRP A 84 20.39 8.87 10.85
CA TRP A 84 19.83 9.71 9.78
C TRP A 84 18.32 9.52 9.62
N VAL A 85 17.80 8.28 9.65
CA VAL A 85 16.35 8.02 9.59
C VAL A 85 15.62 8.63 10.79
N ILE A 86 16.18 8.49 12.00
CA ILE A 86 15.64 9.10 13.22
C ILE A 86 15.61 10.63 13.09
N HIS A 87 16.70 11.24 12.62
CA HIS A 87 16.79 12.68 12.43
C HIS A 87 15.76 13.20 11.42
N GLN A 88 15.58 12.52 10.28
CA GLN A 88 14.56 12.92 9.29
C GLN A 88 13.13 12.81 9.85
N THR A 89 12.86 11.73 10.58
CA THR A 89 11.56 11.52 11.21
C THR A 89 11.28 12.59 12.28
N ALA A 90 12.28 12.95 13.09
CA ALA A 90 12.17 14.02 14.08
C ALA A 90 11.97 15.40 13.43
N ALA A 91 12.50 15.62 12.23
CA ALA A 91 12.28 16.83 11.44
C ALA A 91 10.90 16.88 10.73
N GLY A 92 10.06 15.86 10.91
CA GLY A 92 8.75 15.77 10.25
C GLY A 92 8.81 15.31 8.79
N ASN A 93 9.95 14.81 8.33
CA ASN A 93 10.15 14.28 6.98
C ASN A 93 10.11 12.74 7.03
N PRO A 94 8.95 12.10 6.74
CA PRO A 94 8.91 10.64 6.66
C PRO A 94 9.84 10.16 5.55
N VAL A 95 10.66 9.16 5.85
CA VAL A 95 11.66 8.64 4.90
C VAL A 95 11.08 7.44 4.14
N ASP A 96 11.10 7.51 2.82
CA ASP A 96 10.70 6.39 1.94
C ASP A 96 11.83 5.35 1.80
N CYS A 97 11.46 4.09 1.54
CA CYS A 97 12.38 2.99 1.26
C CYS A 97 13.41 3.34 0.18
N ALA A 98 12.99 4.05 -0.88
CA ALA A 98 13.91 4.50 -1.93
C ALA A 98 14.98 5.48 -1.40
N GLN A 99 14.60 6.37 -0.49
CA GLN A 99 15.52 7.33 0.13
C GLN A 99 16.49 6.62 1.08
N ILE A 100 16.02 5.63 1.85
CA ILE A 100 16.88 4.79 2.71
C ILE A 100 17.93 4.06 1.86
N ILE A 101 17.50 3.44 0.75
CA ILE A 101 18.41 2.74 -0.16
C ILE A 101 19.42 3.71 -0.80
N ALA A 102 18.97 4.90 -1.22
CA ALA A 102 19.84 5.93 -1.80
C ALA A 102 20.90 6.42 -0.79
N TYR A 103 20.50 6.68 0.46
CA TYR A 103 21.43 7.09 1.51
C TYR A 103 22.40 5.96 1.90
N ALA A 104 21.91 4.73 2.02
CA ALA A 104 22.76 3.55 2.24
C ALA A 104 23.78 3.35 1.11
N ALA A 105 23.42 3.62 -0.14
CA ALA A 105 24.34 3.57 -1.27
C ALA A 105 25.44 4.65 -1.20
N GLN A 106 25.15 5.83 -0.62
CA GLN A 106 26.16 6.87 -0.37
C GLN A 106 27.17 6.46 0.70
N LEU A 107 26.74 5.72 1.72
CA LEU A 107 27.62 5.20 2.77
C LEU A 107 28.61 4.13 2.24
N VAL A 108 28.27 3.45 1.14
CA VAL A 108 29.08 2.35 0.57
C VAL A 108 29.25 2.50 -0.95
N PRO A 109 30.03 3.48 -1.43
CA PRO A 109 30.08 3.85 -2.86
C PRO A 109 30.56 2.72 -3.78
N ASN A 110 31.26 1.72 -3.24
CA ASN A 110 31.82 0.59 -3.99
C ASN A 110 30.91 -0.65 -4.00
N LYS A 111 29.72 -0.63 -3.37
CA LYS A 111 28.81 -1.78 -3.32
C LYS A 111 27.42 -1.38 -3.80
N LYS A 112 26.82 -2.23 -4.65
CA LYS A 112 25.41 -2.06 -5.07
C LYS A 112 24.45 -2.54 -3.97
N ILE A 113 23.65 -1.62 -3.41
CA ILE A 113 22.51 -1.94 -2.56
C ILE A 113 21.32 -2.29 -3.47
N GLY A 114 20.68 -3.44 -3.22
CA GLY A 114 19.56 -3.91 -4.05
C GLY A 114 18.23 -3.59 -3.38
N LYS A 115 17.13 -3.58 -4.14
CA LYS A 115 15.79 -3.28 -3.61
C LYS A 115 15.36 -4.17 -2.42
N ASN A 116 15.68 -5.47 -2.46
CA ASN A 116 15.34 -6.41 -1.39
C ASN A 116 16.35 -6.37 -0.22
N TRP A 117 17.35 -5.48 -0.25
CA TRP A 117 18.31 -5.39 0.86
C TRP A 117 17.63 -4.90 2.14
N LEU A 118 16.63 -4.01 2.01
CA LEU A 118 15.91 -3.47 3.17
C LEU A 118 15.08 -4.56 3.89
N GLU A 119 14.52 -5.52 3.14
CA GLU A 119 13.81 -6.69 3.70
C GLU A 119 14.75 -7.64 4.46
N GLN A 120 16.04 -7.63 4.12
CA GLN A 120 17.08 -8.43 4.76
C GLN A 120 17.85 -7.62 5.81
N PHE A 121 17.55 -6.34 5.96
CA PHE A 121 18.15 -5.52 6.99
C PHE A 121 17.74 -6.14 8.31
N PRO A 122 18.67 -6.70 9.09
CA PRO A 122 18.30 -7.37 10.32
C PRO A 122 17.52 -6.38 11.16
N ASP A 123 16.36 -6.79 11.66
CA ASP A 123 15.71 -6.13 12.78
C ASP A 123 16.76 -6.14 13.89
N GLY A 124 17.55 -5.07 13.98
CA GLY A 124 18.63 -4.99 14.94
C GLY A 124 18.06 -5.30 16.32
N GLU A 125 18.84 -5.97 17.17
CA GLU A 125 18.45 -6.06 18.58
C GLU A 125 18.08 -4.64 19.04
N PRO A 126 16.90 -4.44 19.64
CA PRO A 126 16.46 -3.14 20.07
C PRO A 126 17.40 -2.67 21.18
N SER A 127 18.51 -2.06 20.79
CA SER A 127 19.17 -1.06 21.61
C SER A 127 18.09 -0.08 22.03
N GLU A 128 18.04 0.25 23.32
CA GLU A 128 16.92 0.92 24.03
C GLU A 128 16.45 2.27 23.42
N ALA A 129 16.98 2.67 22.27
CA ALA A 129 16.58 3.81 21.44
C ALA A 129 15.88 3.46 20.11
N SER A 130 15.48 2.21 19.84
CA SER A 130 14.93 1.83 18.53
C SER A 130 13.47 2.27 18.33
N VAL A 131 13.26 3.32 17.53
CA VAL A 131 12.01 3.60 16.81
C VAL A 131 11.83 2.50 15.75
N THR A 132 10.77 1.70 15.85
CA THR A 132 10.53 0.57 14.95
C THR A 132 10.17 1.09 13.53
N ILE A 133 11.04 0.85 12.55
CA ILE A 133 10.84 1.19 11.12
C ILE A 133 9.67 0.38 10.49
N GLU A 134 9.17 -0.66 11.17
CA GLU A 134 8.00 -1.47 10.79
C GLU A 134 6.71 -0.65 10.53
N SER A 135 6.66 0.64 10.88
CA SER A 135 5.50 1.49 10.58
C SER A 135 5.44 2.05 9.14
N LEU A 136 6.50 1.92 8.33
CA LEU A 136 6.67 2.62 7.04
C LEU A 136 6.51 1.75 5.77
N VAL A 137 6.33 0.43 5.89
CA VAL A 137 6.08 -0.43 4.71
C VAL A 137 4.59 -0.40 4.39
N ASP A 138 4.22 0.42 3.40
CA ASP A 138 2.87 0.60 2.88
C ASP A 138 2.54 -0.55 1.92
N ASP A 139 1.79 -1.56 2.39
CA ASP A 139 1.16 -2.58 1.54
C ASP A 139 -0.06 -1.95 0.84
N SER A 140 0.17 -0.94 0.00
CA SER A 140 -0.85 -0.37 -0.85
C SER A 140 -1.14 -1.33 -2.02
N ASP A 141 -1.78 -2.45 -1.70
CA ASP A 141 -2.54 -3.24 -2.66
C ASP A 141 -3.65 -2.32 -3.20
N ASN A 142 -3.51 -1.88 -4.45
CA ASN A 142 -4.61 -1.35 -5.23
C ASN A 142 -5.64 -2.46 -5.39
N ASP A 143 -6.58 -2.55 -4.45
CA ASP A 143 -7.85 -3.25 -4.66
C ASP A 143 -8.63 -2.44 -5.71
N ASP A 144 -8.43 -2.82 -6.98
CA ASP A 144 -9.39 -2.58 -8.05
C ASP A 144 -10.74 -3.15 -7.58
N LEU A 145 -11.67 -2.24 -7.30
CA LEU A 145 -13.07 -2.52 -7.06
C LEU A 145 -13.66 -3.09 -8.35
N ASP A 146 -13.71 -4.43 -8.46
CA ASP A 146 -14.51 -5.13 -9.47
C ASP A 146 -15.99 -4.84 -9.17
N ASP A 147 -16.58 -3.95 -9.96
CA ASP A 147 -17.98 -3.49 -9.93
C ASP A 147 -18.94 -4.43 -10.71
N ASP A 148 -18.54 -5.69 -10.95
CA ASP A 148 -19.28 -6.64 -11.79
C ASP A 148 -19.99 -7.73 -10.97
N PHE A 149 -20.80 -7.32 -9.99
CA PHE A 149 -21.82 -8.22 -9.42
C PHE A 149 -22.98 -8.34 -10.42
N VAL A 150 -22.85 -9.26 -11.39
CA VAL A 150 -23.97 -9.74 -12.20
C VAL A 150 -24.68 -10.84 -11.42
N PRO A 151 -25.96 -10.69 -11.01
CA PRO A 151 -26.70 -11.77 -10.39
C PRO A 151 -26.87 -12.91 -11.39
N PRO A 152 -26.75 -14.19 -10.98
CA PRO A 152 -26.92 -15.30 -11.89
C PRO A 152 -28.36 -15.36 -12.39
N GLU A 153 -28.53 -15.31 -13.72
CA GLU A 153 -29.78 -15.66 -14.39
C GLU A 153 -30.16 -17.10 -14.01
N LEU A 154 -31.33 -17.22 -13.39
CA LEU A 154 -31.99 -18.48 -13.13
C LEU A 154 -32.46 -19.06 -14.47
N ASN A 155 -31.69 -19.98 -15.03
CA ASN A 155 -32.16 -20.86 -16.10
C ASN A 155 -33.19 -21.85 -15.51
N GLU A 156 -34.46 -21.47 -15.60
CA GLU A 156 -35.59 -22.38 -15.42
C GLU A 156 -35.92 -23.06 -16.76
N GLU A 157 -35.27 -24.19 -17.07
CA GLU A 157 -35.84 -25.18 -17.98
C GLU A 157 -35.60 -26.58 -17.44
N GLY A 158 -36.62 -27.08 -16.72
CA GLY A 158 -36.62 -28.39 -16.09
C GLY A 158 -38.03 -28.93 -15.97
N THR A 159 -38.63 -29.23 -17.11
CA THR A 159 -39.90 -29.94 -17.30
C THR A 159 -40.06 -31.12 -16.35
N SER A 160 -41.08 -31.09 -15.47
CA SER A 160 -41.66 -32.29 -14.89
C SER A 160 -43.15 -32.08 -14.60
N GLN A 161 -43.94 -32.97 -15.20
CA GLN A 161 -45.38 -33.07 -15.10
C GLN A 161 -45.85 -33.60 -13.74
N ALA A 162 -47.07 -33.18 -13.38
CA ALA A 162 -48.08 -33.79 -12.48
C ALA A 162 -48.25 -33.16 -11.09
N PRO A 163 -49.43 -33.30 -10.44
CA PRO A 163 -50.79 -33.08 -10.96
C PRO A 163 -51.58 -32.06 -10.10
N ARG A 164 -52.66 -31.55 -10.69
CA ARG A 164 -53.62 -30.60 -10.11
C ARG A 164 -54.28 -31.09 -8.82
N LEU A 165 -54.12 -30.31 -7.75
CA LEU A 165 -55.05 -30.09 -6.63
C LEU A 165 -54.81 -28.61 -6.25
N GLY A 166 -55.73 -27.66 -6.32
CA GLY A 166 -57.14 -27.73 -5.94
C GLY A 166 -57.30 -27.10 -4.55
N GLU A 167 -56.99 -25.81 -4.40
CA GLU A 167 -57.43 -25.02 -3.24
C GLU A 167 -57.36 -23.51 -3.56
N GLU A 168 -58.54 -22.94 -3.81
CA GLU A 168 -58.78 -21.49 -3.80
C GLU A 168 -58.60 -20.98 -2.37
N VAL A 169 -57.59 -20.16 -2.13
CA VAL A 169 -57.53 -19.30 -0.95
C VAL A 169 -57.71 -17.86 -1.41
N ASN A 170 -58.93 -17.40 -1.18
CA ASN A 170 -59.42 -16.04 -1.25
C ASN A 170 -58.58 -15.13 -0.31
N TYR A 171 -57.80 -14.21 -0.87
CA TYR A 171 -57.17 -13.13 -0.11
C TYR A 171 -57.95 -11.84 -0.35
N PRO A 172 -58.39 -11.14 0.70
CA PRO A 172 -59.13 -9.91 0.54
C PRO A 172 -58.21 -8.78 0.09
N ASP A 173 -58.74 -8.09 -0.92
CA ASP A 173 -58.44 -6.76 -1.40
C ASP A 173 -58.13 -5.78 -0.27
N MET A 174 -56.94 -5.19 -0.30
CA MET A 174 -56.55 -4.04 0.53
C MET A 174 -55.90 -3.02 -0.41
N GLU A 175 -56.77 -2.27 -1.10
CA GLU A 175 -56.41 -1.00 -1.73
C GLU A 175 -56.11 0.07 -0.65
N ASP A 176 -55.30 1.04 -1.08
CA ASP A 176 -55.13 2.39 -0.55
C ASP A 176 -54.47 2.58 0.82
N THR A 177 -53.18 2.90 0.79
CA THR A 177 -52.68 4.06 1.57
C THR A 177 -51.62 4.84 0.79
N VAL A 178 -52.07 6.03 0.40
CA VAL A 178 -51.39 7.21 -0.12
C VAL A 178 -50.11 7.58 0.63
N GLY A 179 -49.08 7.94 -0.14
CA GLY A 179 -48.23 9.12 0.14
C GLY A 179 -47.05 8.91 1.09
N GLY A 180 -45.84 8.77 0.52
CA GLY A 180 -44.60 8.77 1.28
C GLY A 180 -43.40 9.12 0.42
N ASP A 181 -43.31 10.39 0.06
CA ASP A 181 -42.12 11.19 -0.23
C ASP A 181 -40.80 10.40 -0.44
N MET A 182 -40.44 10.17 -1.71
CA MET A 182 -39.12 9.63 -2.08
C MET A 182 -38.05 10.69 -1.84
N HIS A 183 -37.42 10.61 -0.67
CA HIS A 183 -36.13 11.24 -0.42
C HIS A 183 -35.11 10.77 -1.45
N ARG A 184 -34.59 11.74 -2.21
CA ARG A 184 -33.48 11.60 -3.13
C ARG A 184 -32.29 10.91 -2.44
N ASP A 185 -31.86 9.82 -3.05
CA ASP A 185 -30.59 9.18 -2.84
C ASP A 185 -29.46 10.19 -3.03
N GLY A 186 -28.97 10.73 -1.92
CA GLY A 186 -27.69 11.40 -1.84
C GLY A 186 -26.60 10.34 -1.93
N ALA A 187 -25.86 10.35 -3.04
CA ALA A 187 -24.61 9.61 -3.17
C ALA A 187 -23.74 9.77 -1.91
N PRO A 188 -23.05 8.71 -1.45
CA PRO A 188 -22.19 8.80 -0.28
C PRO A 188 -21.06 9.77 -0.60
N ILE A 189 -21.20 11.00 -0.10
CA ILE A 189 -20.16 12.02 -0.10
C ILE A 189 -18.99 11.38 0.64
N GLY A 190 -17.97 10.96 -0.12
CA GLY A 190 -16.70 10.52 0.45
C GLY A 190 -16.27 11.55 1.48
N TYR A 191 -16.05 11.09 2.71
CA TYR A 191 -15.60 11.91 3.82
C TYR A 191 -14.18 12.42 3.55
N LEU A 192 -14.06 13.38 2.63
CA LEU A 192 -13.00 14.36 2.64
C LEU A 192 -13.15 15.05 4.00
N THR A 193 -12.29 14.65 4.92
CA THR A 193 -11.98 15.39 6.13
C THR A 193 -11.50 16.76 5.66
N ARG A 194 -12.45 17.67 5.44
CA ARG A 194 -12.20 19.11 5.39
C ARG A 194 -11.66 19.46 6.76
N SER A 195 -10.35 19.33 6.91
CA SER A 195 -9.60 20.03 7.95
C SER A 195 -9.89 21.50 7.73
N ARG A 196 -10.95 21.99 8.39
CA ARG A 196 -11.21 23.41 8.50
C ARG A 196 -9.95 24.00 9.09
N SER A 197 -9.33 24.91 8.34
CA SER A 197 -8.28 25.83 8.74
C SER A 197 -8.26 26.02 10.26
N ILE A 198 -7.20 25.56 10.91
CA ILE A 198 -7.01 25.67 12.37
C ILE A 198 -6.75 27.14 12.78
N LEU A 199 -6.48 28.05 11.83
CA LEU A 199 -6.52 29.47 12.12
C LEU A 199 -7.91 29.81 12.65
N THR A 200 -7.94 30.25 13.89
CA THR A 200 -9.17 30.75 14.49
C THR A 200 -9.64 31.91 13.62
N ARG A 201 -10.94 31.98 13.33
CA ARG A 201 -11.54 33.10 12.58
C ARG A 201 -10.96 34.49 12.93
N PRO A 202 -10.70 34.85 14.20
CA PRO A 202 -10.07 36.13 14.54
C PRO A 202 -8.62 36.30 14.01
N GLU A 203 -7.83 35.25 13.84
CA GLU A 203 -6.46 35.35 13.28
C GLU A 203 -6.49 35.62 11.78
N LEU A 204 -7.41 34.97 11.05
CA LEU A 204 -7.63 35.23 9.62
C LEU A 204 -8.17 36.64 9.38
N GLU A 205 -9.08 37.13 10.24
CA GLU A 205 -9.58 38.50 10.17
C GLU A 205 -8.46 39.51 10.43
N LYS A 206 -7.58 39.26 11.42
CA LYS A 206 -6.42 40.11 11.70
C LYS A 206 -5.40 40.13 10.55
N LEU A 207 -5.17 38.98 9.91
CA LEU A 207 -4.30 38.87 8.73
C LEU A 207 -4.89 39.65 7.54
N GLY A 208 -6.19 39.47 7.28
CA GLY A 208 -6.93 40.18 6.24
C GLY A 208 -6.92 41.70 6.43
N GLU A 209 -7.08 42.18 7.66
CA GLU A 209 -6.97 43.60 8.00
C GLU A 209 -5.57 44.16 7.77
N THR A 210 -4.51 43.39 8.07
CA THR A 210 -3.14 43.83 7.80
C THR A 210 -2.84 43.85 6.30
N VAL A 211 -3.18 42.80 5.55
CA VAL A 211 -2.94 42.72 4.10
C VAL A 211 -3.76 43.77 3.33
N GLY A 212 -5.01 44.01 3.74
CA GLY A 212 -5.89 45.00 3.12
C GLY A 212 -5.40 46.44 3.26
N LYS A 213 -4.62 46.76 4.31
CA LYS A 213 -4.02 48.09 4.51
C LYS A 213 -2.87 48.39 3.56
N PHE A 214 -2.17 47.37 3.05
CA PHE A 214 -1.03 47.55 2.14
C PHE A 214 -1.43 47.63 0.66
N ALA A 215 -2.61 47.13 0.28
CA ALA A 215 -3.02 47.04 -1.12
C ALA A 215 -3.29 48.39 -1.81
N ASN A 216 -3.41 49.50 -1.06
CA ASN A 216 -3.84 50.79 -1.60
C ASN A 216 -3.10 52.01 -1.01
N VAL A 217 -1.79 51.91 -0.73
CA VAL A 217 -1.02 53.13 -0.38
C VAL A 217 -0.70 53.90 -1.66
N PRO A 218 -1.22 55.12 -1.86
CA PRO A 218 -0.94 55.90 -3.06
C PRO A 218 0.53 56.36 -3.03
N MET A 219 1.29 56.11 -4.10
CA MET A 219 2.70 56.56 -4.25
C MET A 219 2.97 58.03 -3.86
N PRO A 220 2.08 59.02 -4.10
CA PRO A 220 2.35 60.41 -3.74
C PRO A 220 2.57 60.66 -2.24
N ALA A 221 2.06 59.77 -1.37
CA ALA A 221 2.25 59.89 0.07
C ALA A 221 3.67 59.51 0.53
N ASP A 222 4.35 58.64 -0.22
CA ASP A 222 5.73 58.26 0.09
C ASP A 222 6.74 59.29 -0.39
N GLU A 223 6.41 60.09 -1.42
CA GLU A 223 7.26 61.20 -1.89
C GLU A 223 7.37 62.34 -0.87
N ALA A 224 6.40 62.48 0.04
CA ALA A 224 6.39 63.49 1.09
C ALA A 224 7.20 63.08 2.35
N LYS A 225 7.60 61.81 2.46
CA LYS A 225 8.34 61.29 3.62
C LYS A 225 9.82 61.60 3.50
N SER A 226 10.45 61.83 4.65
CA SER A 226 11.91 61.92 4.72
C SER A 226 12.56 60.54 4.46
N HIS A 227 13.82 60.55 4.03
CA HIS A 227 14.58 59.31 3.82
C HIS A 227 14.66 58.43 5.08
N GLU A 228 14.75 59.04 6.27
CA GLU A 228 14.80 58.32 7.54
C GLU A 228 13.46 57.63 7.88
N GLU A 229 12.35 58.27 7.59
CA GLU A 229 11.01 57.66 7.74
C GLU A 229 10.83 56.47 6.80
N LEU A 230 11.28 56.59 5.54
CA LEU A 230 11.25 55.48 4.58
C LEU A 230 12.08 54.28 5.07
N LEU A 231 13.28 54.52 5.60
CA LEU A 231 14.12 53.44 6.16
C LEU A 231 13.48 52.79 7.39
N SER A 232 12.86 53.57 8.26
CA SER A 232 12.09 53.06 9.39
C SER A 232 10.92 52.18 8.92
N ASP A 233 10.17 52.62 7.91
CA ASP A 233 9.06 51.86 7.34
C ASP A 233 9.52 50.57 6.68
N ILE A 234 10.64 50.58 5.94
CA ILE A 234 11.25 49.37 5.36
C ILE A 234 11.63 48.37 6.46
N ARG A 235 12.27 48.82 7.54
CA ARG A 235 12.63 47.92 8.67
C ARG A 235 11.40 47.34 9.36
N LYS A 236 10.36 48.15 9.56
CA LYS A 236 9.07 47.67 10.10
C LYS A 236 8.46 46.62 9.18
N LEU A 237 8.42 46.87 7.88
CA LEU A 237 7.91 45.92 6.88
C LEU A 237 8.72 44.61 6.91
N GLN A 238 10.05 44.69 6.92
CA GLN A 238 10.92 43.51 7.05
C GLN A 238 10.61 42.70 8.32
N GLY A 239 10.44 43.38 9.46
CA GLY A 239 10.03 42.74 10.71
C GLY A 239 8.66 42.05 10.60
N THR A 240 7.67 42.71 9.97
CA THR A 240 6.35 42.11 9.75
C THR A 240 6.38 40.91 8.80
N VAL A 241 7.20 40.96 7.74
CA VAL A 241 7.38 39.85 6.81
C VAL A 241 8.04 38.66 7.50
N SER A 242 9.05 38.90 8.35
CA SER A 242 9.69 37.85 9.15
C SER A 242 8.71 37.18 10.10
N MET A 243 7.94 37.95 10.86
CA MET A 243 6.91 37.40 11.77
C MET A 243 5.83 36.61 11.02
N LEU A 244 5.39 37.09 9.85
CA LEU A 244 4.42 36.37 9.02
C LEU A 244 5.01 35.07 8.46
N ALA A 245 6.26 35.09 8.02
CA ALA A 245 6.95 33.89 7.57
C ALA A 245 7.04 32.85 8.70
N GLU A 246 7.46 33.25 9.90
CA GLU A 246 7.48 32.36 11.08
C GLU A 246 6.10 31.79 11.42
N ALA A 247 5.05 32.61 11.36
CA ALA A 247 3.68 32.18 11.58
C ALA A 247 3.22 31.14 10.52
N VAL A 248 3.55 31.35 9.24
CA VAL A 248 3.26 30.40 8.17
C VAL A 248 3.97 29.07 8.40
N HIS A 249 5.27 29.07 8.71
CA HIS A 249 6.02 27.84 9.01
C HIS A 249 5.45 27.10 10.23
N SER A 250 5.07 27.83 11.29
CA SER A 250 4.40 27.24 12.45
C SER A 250 3.07 26.61 12.08
N GLN A 251 2.28 27.26 11.21
CA GLN A 251 1.00 26.73 10.75
C GLN A 251 1.17 25.49 9.87
N GLU A 252 2.16 25.48 8.99
CA GLU A 252 2.52 24.31 8.18
C GLU A 252 2.91 23.12 9.07
N ALA A 253 3.77 23.36 10.07
CA ALA A 253 4.16 22.32 11.04
C ALA A 253 2.94 21.74 11.79
N GLN A 254 1.97 22.59 12.19
CA GLN A 254 0.73 22.14 12.81
C GLN A 254 -0.15 21.31 11.85
N ILE A 255 -0.26 21.72 10.58
CA ILE A 255 -1.00 20.95 9.56
C ILE A 255 -0.34 19.59 9.34
N HIS A 256 0.97 19.53 9.24
CA HIS A 256 1.71 18.28 9.13
C HIS A 256 1.47 17.37 10.34
N ALA A 257 1.60 17.89 11.55
CA ALA A 257 1.32 17.13 12.78
C ALA A 257 -0.14 16.59 12.80
N ALA A 258 -1.11 17.42 12.44
CA ALA A 258 -2.51 17.01 12.36
C ALA A 258 -2.73 15.88 11.33
N ASN A 259 -2.11 15.99 10.15
CA ASN A 259 -2.18 14.96 9.11
C ASN A 259 -1.56 13.64 9.59
N SER A 260 -0.41 13.68 10.27
CA SER A 260 0.21 12.50 10.87
C SER A 260 -0.71 11.83 11.90
N HIS A 261 -1.37 12.62 12.77
CA HIS A 261 -2.36 12.10 13.71
C HIS A 261 -3.55 11.44 13.01
N CYS A 262 -4.08 12.05 11.95
CA CYS A 262 -5.16 11.45 11.17
C CYS A 262 -4.75 10.10 10.56
N THR A 263 -3.54 9.99 10.02
CA THR A 263 -3.01 8.73 9.48
C THR A 263 -2.89 7.65 10.56
N ILE A 264 -2.36 7.99 11.74
CA ILE A 264 -2.26 7.07 12.87
C ILE A 264 -3.64 6.58 13.30
N ILE A 265 -4.63 7.48 13.41
CA ILE A 265 -6.00 7.14 13.80
C ILE A 265 -6.65 6.22 12.76
N LYS A 266 -6.51 6.50 11.46
CA LYS A 266 -7.02 5.64 10.38
C LYS A 266 -6.48 4.21 10.51
N ARG A 267 -5.16 4.06 10.69
CA ARG A 267 -4.52 2.76 10.88
C ARG A 267 -5.03 2.03 12.12
N GLN A 268 -5.19 2.73 13.25
CA GLN A 268 -5.73 2.11 14.47
C GLN A 268 -7.19 1.66 14.30
N LEU A 269 -7.97 2.41 13.53
CA LEU A 269 -9.34 2.08 13.20
C LEU A 269 -9.41 0.82 12.32
N GLU A 270 -8.60 0.74 11.27
CA GLU A 270 -8.46 -0.45 10.41
C GLU A 270 -8.04 -1.68 11.22
N LEU A 271 -7.03 -1.57 12.08
CA LEU A 271 -6.60 -2.65 12.96
C LEU A 271 -7.73 -3.11 13.91
N SER A 272 -8.51 -2.16 14.43
CA SER A 272 -9.66 -2.46 15.28
C SER A 272 -10.78 -3.15 14.52
N GLN A 273 -11.05 -2.74 13.27
CA GLN A 273 -11.98 -3.41 12.37
C GLN A 273 -11.53 -4.83 12.06
N ILE A 274 -10.25 -5.05 11.73
CA ILE A 274 -9.67 -6.38 11.50
C ILE A 274 -9.85 -7.26 12.75
N ARG A 275 -9.56 -6.73 13.95
CA ARG A 275 -9.79 -7.45 15.21
C ARG A 275 -11.25 -7.82 15.39
N LEU A 276 -12.17 -6.90 15.12
CA LEU A 276 -13.61 -7.12 15.26
C LEU A 276 -14.13 -8.14 14.23
N GLN A 277 -13.67 -8.10 12.99
CA GLN A 277 -13.98 -9.12 11.99
C GLN A 277 -13.42 -10.49 12.41
N ASN A 278 -12.21 -10.54 12.94
CA ASN A 278 -11.60 -11.78 13.44
C ASN A 278 -12.36 -12.35 14.64
N THR A 279 -12.87 -11.50 15.56
CA THR A 279 -13.70 -11.98 16.68
C THR A 279 -15.07 -12.44 16.21
N LYS A 280 -15.70 -11.76 15.24
CA LYS A 280 -16.95 -12.23 14.59
C LYS A 280 -16.76 -13.59 13.91
N LYS A 281 -15.73 -13.74 13.08
CA LYS A 281 -15.36 -15.01 12.42
C LYS A 281 -15.06 -16.12 13.44
N LYS A 282 -14.46 -15.81 14.60
CA LYS A 282 -14.24 -16.76 15.70
C LYS A 282 -15.52 -17.14 16.45
N LYS A 283 -16.53 -16.28 16.52
CA LYS A 283 -17.83 -16.60 17.14
C LYS A 283 -18.68 -17.49 16.23
N GLU A 284 -18.67 -17.24 14.92
CA GLU A 284 -19.34 -18.09 13.93
C GLU A 284 -18.70 -19.48 13.83
N ARG A 285 -17.36 -19.54 13.86
CA ARG A 285 -16.61 -20.78 14.09
C ARG A 285 -16.62 -21.08 15.58
N GLY A 286 -17.81 -21.26 16.17
CA GLY A 286 -18.00 -21.46 17.60
C GLY A 286 -16.89 -22.36 18.14
N SER A 287 -16.10 -21.83 19.08
CA SER A 287 -14.85 -22.40 19.61
C SER A 287 -14.91 -23.91 19.65
N THR A 288 -14.55 -24.54 18.54
CA THR A 288 -14.27 -25.95 18.51
C THR A 288 -12.94 -25.97 19.22
N LYS A 289 -12.98 -26.23 20.53
CA LYS A 289 -11.87 -26.93 21.17
C LYS A 289 -11.56 -28.06 20.20
N ILE A 290 -10.53 -27.88 19.37
CA ILE A 290 -9.89 -28.96 18.65
C ILE A 290 -9.19 -29.74 19.77
N LYS A 291 -9.99 -30.43 20.58
CA LYS A 291 -9.59 -31.75 21.02
C LYS A 291 -9.26 -32.40 19.70
N ALA A 292 -7.98 -32.69 19.47
CA ALA A 292 -7.55 -33.61 18.43
C ALA A 292 -8.25 -34.94 18.72
N ARG A 293 -9.54 -35.00 18.40
CA ARG A 293 -10.28 -36.22 18.26
C ARG A 293 -9.74 -36.69 16.92
N PHE A 294 -8.86 -37.68 16.98
CA PHE A 294 -8.62 -38.54 15.83
C PHE A 294 -9.98 -38.76 15.17
N ILE A 295 -10.09 -38.40 13.89
CA ILE A 295 -11.33 -38.55 13.13
C ILE A 295 -11.54 -40.06 12.96
N THR A 296 -12.09 -40.71 13.98
CA THR A 296 -12.31 -42.16 14.03
C THR A 296 -13.69 -42.55 13.50
N LEU A 297 -14.62 -41.60 13.42
CA LEU A 297 -15.97 -41.82 12.87
C LEU A 297 -15.95 -41.67 11.34
N PRO A 298 -16.39 -42.71 10.58
CA PRO A 298 -16.43 -42.68 9.11
C PRO A 298 -17.18 -41.49 8.50
N SER A 299 -18.25 -41.02 9.16
CA SER A 299 -19.05 -39.89 8.68
C SER A 299 -18.29 -38.57 8.66
N LEU A 300 -17.49 -38.29 9.69
CA LEU A 300 -16.66 -37.08 9.77
C LEU A 300 -15.49 -37.14 8.79
N LYS A 301 -14.95 -38.33 8.54
CA LYS A 301 -13.92 -38.55 7.51
C LYS A 301 -14.48 -38.27 6.11
N ALA A 302 -15.70 -38.71 5.82
CA ALA A 302 -16.37 -38.41 4.56
C ALA A 302 -16.63 -36.90 4.38
N ALA A 303 -17.11 -36.20 5.41
CA ALA A 303 -17.33 -34.76 5.37
C ALA A 303 -16.03 -33.96 5.12
N PHE A 304 -14.93 -34.36 5.78
CA PHE A 304 -13.62 -33.74 5.56
C PHE A 304 -13.14 -33.89 4.12
N TYR A 305 -13.24 -35.09 3.53
CA TYR A 305 -12.86 -35.28 2.13
C TYR A 305 -13.78 -34.56 1.15
N ALA A 306 -15.08 -34.44 1.46
CA ALA A 306 -16.00 -33.64 0.65
C ALA A 306 -15.61 -32.15 0.66
N GLU A 307 -15.24 -31.60 1.83
CA GLU A 307 -14.76 -30.22 1.93
C GLU A 307 -13.44 -30.03 1.18
N ASP A 308 -12.51 -30.98 1.30
CA ASP A 308 -11.22 -30.93 0.60
C ASP A 308 -11.39 -31.04 -0.92
N ALA A 309 -12.35 -31.85 -1.39
CA ALA A 309 -12.72 -31.93 -2.80
C ALA A 309 -13.34 -30.62 -3.31
N MET A 310 -14.23 -29.98 -2.53
CA MET A 310 -14.78 -28.67 -2.89
C MET A 310 -13.70 -27.59 -2.97
N ARG A 311 -12.71 -27.62 -2.07
CA ARG A 311 -11.58 -26.70 -2.09
C ARG A 311 -10.69 -26.92 -3.31
N ALA A 312 -10.37 -28.17 -3.62
CA ALA A 312 -9.60 -28.52 -4.82
C ALA A 312 -10.32 -28.09 -6.10
N GLU A 313 -11.65 -28.19 -6.16
CA GLU A 313 -12.43 -27.72 -7.30
C GLU A 313 -12.41 -26.18 -7.42
N LYS A 314 -12.57 -25.47 -6.30
CA LYS A 314 -12.45 -24.01 -6.30
C LYS A 314 -11.07 -23.54 -6.77
N GLU A 315 -10.00 -24.19 -6.33
CA GLU A 315 -8.64 -23.89 -6.77
C GLU A 315 -8.47 -24.12 -8.27
N ARG A 316 -9.07 -25.18 -8.84
CA ARG A 316 -9.09 -25.41 -10.28
C ARG A 316 -9.82 -24.30 -11.04
N GLN A 317 -10.98 -23.85 -10.54
CA GLN A 317 -11.73 -22.75 -11.15
C GLN A 317 -10.95 -21.43 -11.12
N GLU A 318 -10.26 -21.12 -10.02
CA GLU A 318 -9.43 -19.92 -9.91
C GLU A 318 -8.26 -19.94 -10.91
N VAL A 319 -7.63 -21.11 -11.10
CA VAL A 319 -6.57 -21.30 -12.11
C VAL A 319 -7.12 -21.09 -13.52
N ILE A 320 -8.27 -21.68 -13.86
CA ILE A 320 -8.90 -21.50 -15.17
C ILE A 320 -9.21 -20.02 -15.43
N ARG A 321 -9.85 -19.34 -14.47
CA ARG A 321 -10.17 -17.90 -14.58
C ARG A 321 -8.93 -17.03 -14.78
N LEU A 322 -7.83 -17.35 -14.09
CA LEU A 322 -6.55 -16.64 -14.27
C LEU A 322 -5.98 -16.86 -15.67
N THR A 323 -5.99 -18.10 -16.17
CA THR A 323 -5.51 -18.39 -17.53
C THR A 323 -6.38 -17.75 -18.61
N GLU A 324 -7.69 -17.65 -18.40
CA GLU A 324 -8.61 -16.96 -19.31
C GLU A 324 -8.36 -15.46 -19.32
N LYS A 325 -8.14 -14.85 -18.14
CA LYS A 325 -7.78 -13.43 -18.03
C LYS A 325 -6.47 -13.13 -18.74
N GLU A 326 -5.44 -13.95 -18.52
CA GLU A 326 -4.14 -13.79 -19.21
C GLU A 326 -4.28 -13.92 -20.73
N ALA A 327 -5.04 -14.91 -21.21
CA ALA A 327 -5.30 -15.08 -22.64
C ALA A 327 -6.05 -13.87 -23.24
N HIS A 328 -7.04 -13.35 -22.52
CA HIS A 328 -7.78 -12.16 -22.93
C HIS A 328 -6.90 -10.90 -22.98
N ASP A 329 -6.02 -10.70 -21.98
CA ASP A 329 -5.09 -9.58 -21.95
C ASP A 329 -4.10 -9.62 -23.13
N VAL A 330 -3.63 -10.81 -23.50
CA VAL A 330 -2.79 -11.02 -24.71
C VAL A 330 -3.55 -10.67 -25.99
N LEU A 331 -4.83 -11.03 -26.10
CA LEU A 331 -5.66 -10.67 -27.26
C LEU A 331 -5.91 -9.16 -27.35
N ILE A 332 -6.16 -8.49 -26.22
CA ILE A 332 -6.25 -7.03 -26.17
C ILE A 332 -4.96 -6.40 -26.67
N GLU A 333 -3.81 -6.87 -26.19
CA GLU A 333 -2.48 -6.36 -26.55
C GLU A 333 -2.16 -6.52 -28.04
N GLN A 334 -2.51 -7.68 -28.62
CA GLN A 334 -2.41 -7.93 -30.07
C GLN A 334 -3.30 -6.97 -30.84
N ARG A 335 -4.56 -6.80 -30.41
CA ARG A 335 -5.52 -5.90 -31.06
C ARG A 335 -5.07 -4.44 -31.01
N ILE A 336 -4.55 -3.97 -29.87
CA ILE A 336 -3.99 -2.61 -29.75
C ILE A 336 -2.85 -2.44 -30.76
N THR A 337 -1.98 -3.44 -30.89
CA THR A 337 -0.84 -3.40 -31.79
C THR A 337 -1.28 -3.30 -33.26
N GLU A 338 -2.20 -4.16 -33.69
CA GLU A 338 -2.73 -4.18 -35.07
C GLU A 338 -3.52 -2.91 -35.42
N GLU A 339 -4.40 -2.47 -34.53
CA GLU A 339 -5.19 -1.25 -34.74
C GLU A 339 -4.31 0.00 -34.69
N SER A 340 -3.32 0.08 -33.80
CA SER A 340 -2.38 1.22 -33.74
C SER A 340 -1.54 1.39 -35.01
N ALA A 341 -1.34 0.33 -35.79
CA ALA A 341 -0.60 0.37 -37.06
C ALA A 341 -1.46 0.80 -38.27
N SER A 342 -2.76 0.54 -38.25
CA SER A 342 -3.64 0.66 -39.43
C SER A 342 -4.76 1.69 -39.29
N ARG A 343 -5.20 2.00 -38.07
CA ARG A 343 -6.35 2.88 -37.81
C ARG A 343 -6.04 4.32 -38.23
N VAL A 344 -7.07 4.97 -38.79
CA VAL A 344 -7.12 6.41 -39.07
C VAL A 344 -7.85 7.07 -37.91
N PHE A 345 -7.21 8.06 -37.30
CA PHE A 345 -7.70 8.74 -36.11
C PHE A 345 -8.48 10.00 -36.50
N THR A 346 -9.65 10.17 -35.89
CA THR A 346 -10.55 11.30 -36.13
C THR A 346 -10.37 12.30 -35.00
N SER A 347 -11.35 12.52 -34.11
CA SER A 347 -11.26 13.54 -33.08
C SER A 347 -10.78 12.99 -31.74
N LEU A 348 -9.90 13.73 -31.03
CA LEU A 348 -9.41 13.35 -29.71
C LEU A 348 -10.55 13.20 -28.68
N THR A 349 -11.65 13.93 -28.82
CA THR A 349 -12.80 13.87 -27.89
C THR A 349 -13.62 12.58 -28.02
N SER A 350 -13.43 11.83 -29.11
CA SER A 350 -14.12 10.55 -29.32
C SER A 350 -13.51 9.39 -28.51
N TYR A 351 -12.26 9.51 -28.07
CA TYR A 351 -11.54 8.46 -27.36
C TYR A 351 -11.73 8.59 -25.84
N LYS A 352 -12.71 7.86 -25.31
CA LYS A 352 -13.04 7.85 -23.88
C LYS A 352 -12.44 6.67 -23.13
N THR A 353 -12.22 5.55 -23.82
CA THR A 353 -11.74 4.31 -23.20
C THR A 353 -10.22 4.33 -23.09
N LYS A 354 -9.68 3.66 -22.07
CA LYS A 354 -8.22 3.48 -21.92
C LYS A 354 -7.62 2.79 -23.15
N PHE A 355 -8.33 1.79 -23.68
CA PHE A 355 -7.96 1.05 -24.89
C PHE A 355 -7.71 1.98 -26.09
N ASP A 356 -8.66 2.88 -26.38
CA ASP A 356 -8.52 3.86 -27.47
C ASP A 356 -7.35 4.81 -27.29
N LEU A 357 -7.11 5.25 -26.05
CA LEU A 357 -5.99 6.14 -25.72
C LEU A 357 -4.64 5.42 -25.84
N CYS A 358 -4.53 4.17 -25.39
CA CYS A 358 -3.32 3.36 -25.56
C CYS A 358 -3.02 3.09 -27.04
N MET A 359 -4.04 2.81 -27.86
CA MET A 359 -3.86 2.66 -29.31
C MET A 359 -3.33 3.94 -29.97
N LEU A 360 -3.90 5.10 -29.63
CA LEU A 360 -3.43 6.37 -30.16
C LEU A 360 -2.01 6.72 -29.66
N ALA A 361 -1.72 6.45 -28.39
CA ALA A 361 -0.38 6.64 -27.81
C ALA A 361 0.68 5.79 -28.54
N ARG A 362 0.40 4.50 -28.77
CA ARG A 362 1.32 3.63 -29.53
C ARG A 362 1.49 4.05 -30.98
N ALA A 363 0.42 4.49 -31.64
CA ALA A 363 0.50 5.00 -33.02
C ALA A 363 1.40 6.25 -33.12
N LEU A 364 1.50 7.03 -32.03
CA LEU A 364 2.38 8.20 -31.91
C LEU A 364 3.74 7.88 -31.28
N HIS A 365 4.04 6.60 -30.99
CA HIS A 365 5.26 6.15 -30.30
C HIS A 365 5.47 6.77 -28.90
N LEU A 366 4.37 7.05 -28.19
CA LEU A 366 4.37 7.53 -26.81
C LEU A 366 4.25 6.36 -25.81
N ASN A 367 4.57 6.62 -24.55
CA ASN A 367 4.39 5.66 -23.45
C ASN A 367 2.89 5.50 -23.13
N ASP A 368 2.39 4.26 -23.09
CA ASP A 368 0.99 3.89 -22.91
C ASP A 368 0.63 3.43 -21.48
N VAL A 369 1.59 3.45 -20.55
CA VAL A 369 1.44 2.94 -19.17
C VAL A 369 0.75 3.96 -18.22
N ALA A 370 0.50 5.19 -18.68
CA ALA A 370 -0.03 6.25 -17.83
C ALA A 370 -1.56 6.18 -17.60
N THR A 371 -2.06 6.98 -16.64
CA THR A 371 -3.51 7.16 -16.43
C THR A 371 -4.16 7.85 -17.62
N ASN A 372 -5.48 7.71 -17.80
CA ASN A 372 -6.19 8.28 -18.95
C ASN A 372 -5.96 9.81 -19.10
N THR A 373 -5.94 10.55 -17.99
CA THR A 373 -5.69 12.00 -18.00
C THR A 373 -4.26 12.31 -18.45
N ALA A 374 -3.28 11.58 -17.90
CA ALA A 374 -1.88 11.74 -18.27
C ALA A 374 -1.62 11.36 -19.73
N LEU A 375 -2.25 10.29 -20.25
CA LEU A 375 -2.19 9.93 -21.67
C LEU A 375 -2.76 11.03 -22.56
N ILE A 376 -3.92 11.58 -22.21
CA ILE A 376 -4.53 12.68 -22.97
C ILE A 376 -3.61 13.90 -23.00
N ASP A 377 -3.02 14.27 -21.86
CA ASP A 377 -2.12 15.43 -21.77
C ASP A 377 -0.82 15.20 -22.56
N GLN A 378 -0.23 14.00 -22.49
CA GLN A 378 0.93 13.61 -23.30
C GLN A 378 0.61 13.64 -24.80
N ILE A 379 -0.52 13.09 -25.21
CA ILE A 379 -0.97 13.10 -26.61
C ILE A 379 -1.17 14.55 -27.09
N ARG A 380 -1.82 15.41 -26.28
CA ARG A 380 -2.01 16.83 -26.60
C ARG A 380 -0.70 17.59 -26.74
N ALA A 381 0.25 17.34 -25.85
CA ALA A 381 1.58 17.96 -25.92
C ALA A 381 2.29 17.54 -27.23
N HIS A 382 2.31 16.24 -27.52
CA HIS A 382 2.93 15.70 -28.72
C HIS A 382 2.28 16.21 -30.03
N LEU A 383 0.95 16.32 -30.07
CA LEU A 383 0.22 16.87 -31.21
C LEU A 383 0.56 18.34 -31.47
N LYS A 384 0.79 19.15 -30.41
CA LYS A 384 1.20 20.56 -30.54
C LYS A 384 2.65 20.70 -31.02
N GLU A 385 3.54 19.85 -30.52
CA GLU A 385 4.96 19.88 -30.91
C GLU A 385 5.18 19.47 -32.37
N ASN A 386 4.42 18.51 -32.87
CA ASN A 386 4.60 17.90 -34.20
C ASN A 386 3.48 18.25 -35.20
N GLU A 387 2.82 19.39 -35.03
CA GLU A 387 1.62 19.77 -35.79
C GLU A 387 1.83 19.76 -37.32
N THR A 388 2.97 20.26 -37.80
CA THR A 388 3.24 20.40 -39.24
C THR A 388 3.48 19.07 -39.95
N GLU A 389 4.08 18.09 -39.25
CA GLU A 389 4.35 16.76 -39.78
C GLU A 389 3.11 15.86 -39.70
N LEU A 390 2.43 15.87 -38.56
CA LEU A 390 1.26 15.03 -38.33
C LEU A 390 0.06 15.43 -39.19
N LYS A 391 -0.12 16.72 -39.50
CA LYS A 391 -1.16 17.19 -40.45
C LYS A 391 -0.99 16.65 -41.86
N LYS A 392 0.23 16.32 -42.29
CA LYS A 392 0.50 15.73 -43.61
C LYS A 392 0.19 14.23 -43.66
N ASN A 393 0.16 13.57 -42.50
CA ASN A 393 -0.11 12.14 -42.43
C ASN A 393 -1.63 11.89 -42.46
N PRO A 394 -2.17 11.18 -43.47
CA PRO A 394 -3.62 10.95 -43.59
C PRO A 394 -4.20 10.19 -42.39
N ARG A 395 -3.38 9.45 -41.63
CA ARG A 395 -3.81 8.72 -40.44
C ARG A 395 -4.14 9.63 -39.26
N PHE A 396 -3.52 10.80 -39.17
CA PHE A 396 -3.65 11.72 -38.02
C PHE A 396 -4.33 13.03 -38.38
N GLN A 397 -4.64 13.26 -39.66
CA GLN A 397 -5.21 14.51 -40.14
C GLN A 397 -6.52 14.89 -39.43
N GLY A 398 -7.34 13.92 -39.02
CA GLY A 398 -8.60 14.19 -38.33
C GLY A 398 -8.46 14.70 -36.89
N LEU A 399 -7.27 14.61 -36.29
CA LEU A 399 -7.01 15.01 -34.90
C LEU A 399 -6.82 16.53 -34.73
N PHE A 400 -6.63 17.25 -35.85
CA PHE A 400 -6.47 18.70 -35.92
C PHE A 400 -7.71 19.33 -36.56
#